data_AF-A0A9P6YHB9-F1
#
_entry.id   AF-A0A9P6YHB9-F1
#
_cell.length_a   1.000
_cell.length_b   1.000
_cell.length_c   1.000
_cell.angle_alpha   90.00
_cell.angle_beta   90.00
_cell.angle_gamma   90.00
#
_symmetry.space_group_name_H-M   'P 1'
#
loop_
_entity.id
_entity.type
_entity.pdbx_description
1 polymer ?
#
loop_
_entity_poly.entity_id
_entity_poly.type
_entity_poly.pdbx_seq_one_letter_code
_entity_poly.pdbx_strand_id
1 'polypeptide(L)'
;MPAAFLDACCPICRVNEDTLEHFLYQCPVKLVVWRTSWSRFTNPTEFNVDRVQNALFCLKFPPKVSSSSQGPPSTIIGHTLMGIWRAHWAFIFDSVPFHPDLVSKSVSLMITTTHKENLLLSGCSPVPLPHIQP
;
A
#
# COMPACT_ATOMS: atom_id res chain seq x y z
N MET A 1 13.69 20.34 -13.88
CA MET A 1 12.56 20.91 -13.12
C MET A 1 11.29 20.30 -13.69
N PRO A 2 10.33 19.81 -12.87
CA PRO A 2 9.01 19.48 -13.40
C PRO A 2 8.44 20.72 -14.10
N ALA A 3 7.70 20.53 -15.19
CA ALA A 3 6.84 21.59 -15.70
C ALA A 3 5.94 22.04 -14.55
N ALA A 4 5.81 23.35 -14.33
CA ALA A 4 4.92 23.88 -13.30
C ALA A 4 3.55 23.20 -13.44
N PHE A 5 2.99 22.70 -12.33
CA PHE A 5 1.63 22.15 -12.33
C PHE A 5 0.69 23.30 -12.71
N LEU A 6 0.31 23.37 -13.98
CA LEU A 6 -0.58 24.40 -14.52
C LEU A 6 -2.03 24.22 -14.03
N ASP A 7 -2.31 23.09 -13.39
CA ASP A 7 -3.64 22.65 -13.01
C ASP A 7 -3.61 22.10 -11.58
N ALA A 8 -4.58 22.50 -10.76
CA ALA A 8 -4.78 22.01 -9.40
C ALA A 8 -5.30 20.56 -9.37
N CYS A 9 -5.72 20.02 -10.52
CA CYS A 9 -6.19 18.64 -10.64
C CYS A 9 -5.08 17.60 -10.38
N CYS A 10 -5.49 16.47 -9.81
CA CYS A 10 -4.63 15.33 -9.57
C CYS A 10 -3.95 14.87 -10.87
N PRO A 11 -2.61 14.78 -10.88
CA PRO A 11 -1.85 14.45 -12.09
C PRO A 11 -2.09 13.01 -12.59
N ILE A 12 -2.60 12.13 -11.72
CA ILE A 12 -2.87 10.73 -12.03
C ILE A 12 -4.29 10.51 -12.54
N CYS A 13 -5.32 10.99 -11.83
CA CYS A 13 -6.71 10.74 -12.22
C CYS A 13 -7.29 11.84 -13.12
N ARG A 14 -6.76 13.07 -13.07
CA ARG A 14 -7.23 14.24 -13.83
C ARG A 14 -8.69 14.63 -13.61
N VAL A 15 -9.31 14.17 -12.52
CA VAL A 15 -10.74 14.44 -12.22
C VAL A 15 -10.91 15.47 -11.11
N ASN A 16 -10.28 15.25 -9.96
CA ASN A 16 -10.47 16.10 -8.78
C ASN A 16 -9.19 16.87 -8.46
N GLU A 17 -9.32 17.94 -7.69
CA GLU A 17 -8.20 18.69 -7.10
C GLU A 17 -7.28 17.77 -6.28
N ASP A 18 -5.97 17.98 -6.37
CA ASP A 18 -4.97 17.18 -5.66
C ASP A 18 -4.79 17.67 -4.21
N THR A 19 -5.87 17.62 -3.42
CA THR A 19 -5.79 17.86 -1.97
C THR A 19 -4.94 16.79 -1.28
N LEU A 20 -4.56 17.01 -0.01
CA LEU A 20 -3.81 16.01 0.75
C LEU A 20 -4.55 14.67 0.83
N GLU A 21 -5.86 14.69 1.07
CA GLU A 21 -6.70 13.50 1.14
C GLU A 21 -6.79 12.81 -0.22
N HIS A 22 -6.93 13.57 -1.31
CA HIS A 22 -6.91 13.04 -2.66
C HIS A 22 -5.58 12.40 -3.01
N PHE A 23 -4.50 13.09 -2.66
CA PHE A 23 -3.15 12.62 -2.84
C PHE A 23 -2.89 11.29 -2.11
N LEU A 24 -3.36 11.16 -0.87
CA LEU A 24 -3.08 9.99 -0.03
C LEU A 24 -4.02 8.80 -0.31
N TYR A 25 -5.34 9.03 -0.41
CA TYR A 25 -6.31 7.92 -0.44
C TYR A 25 -7.62 8.16 -1.18
N GLN A 26 -8.04 9.39 -1.52
CA GLN A 26 -9.31 9.59 -2.24
C GLN A 26 -9.17 9.47 -3.77
N CYS A 27 -7.96 9.56 -4.32
CA CYS A 27 -7.74 9.32 -5.75
C CYS A 27 -8.19 7.90 -6.13
N PRO A 28 -9.14 7.71 -7.07
CA PRO A 28 -9.70 6.40 -7.38
C PRO A 28 -8.64 5.42 -7.88
N VAL A 29 -7.63 5.91 -8.61
CA VAL A 29 -6.50 5.12 -9.12
C VAL A 29 -5.61 4.63 -7.97
N LYS A 30 -5.31 5.48 -6.98
CA LYS A 30 -4.52 5.12 -5.79
C LYS A 30 -5.32 4.23 -4.84
N LEU A 31 -6.64 4.44 -4.77
CA LEU A 31 -7.55 3.66 -3.91
C LEU A 31 -7.62 2.18 -4.34
N VAL A 32 -7.39 1.86 -5.61
CA VAL A 32 -7.24 0.47 -6.07
C VAL A 32 -6.06 -0.21 -5.37
N VAL A 33 -4.93 0.48 -5.20
CA VAL A 33 -3.76 -0.06 -4.48
C VAL A 33 -4.10 -0.29 -3.02
N TRP A 34 -4.75 0.69 -2.37
CA TRP A 34 -5.22 0.54 -0.98
C TRP A 34 -6.13 -0.67 -0.82
N ARG A 35 -7.15 -0.80 -1.67
CA ARG A 35 -8.10 -1.93 -1.64
C ARG A 35 -7.40 -3.27 -1.84
N THR A 36 -6.47 -3.32 -2.78
CA THR A 36 -5.73 -4.55 -3.13
C THR A 36 -4.83 -4.99 -1.97
N SER A 37 -4.06 -4.06 -1.39
CA SER A 37 -3.24 -4.34 -0.21
C SER A 37 -4.08 -4.75 0.99
N TRP A 38 -5.20 -4.08 1.23
CA TRP A 38 -6.11 -4.40 2.33
C TRP A 38 -6.69 -5.80 2.17
N SER A 39 -7.29 -6.09 1.02
CA SER A 39 -7.86 -7.42 0.74
C SER A 39 -6.83 -8.54 0.82
N ARG A 40 -5.55 -8.26 0.58
CA ARG A 40 -4.51 -9.28 0.59
C ARG A 40 -3.95 -9.55 1.98
N PHE A 41 -3.81 -8.52 2.81
CA PHE A 41 -3.02 -8.60 4.05
C PHE A 41 -3.83 -8.33 5.33
N THR A 42 -5.07 -7.86 5.20
CA THR A 42 -6.01 -7.60 6.31
C THR A 42 -7.36 -8.27 5.99
N ASN A 43 -8.42 -7.91 6.72
CA ASN A 43 -9.75 -8.47 6.48
C ASN A 43 -10.39 -7.82 5.22
N PRO A 44 -10.66 -8.57 4.13
CA PRO A 44 -11.21 -8.01 2.90
C PRO A 44 -12.57 -7.33 3.09
N THR A 45 -13.39 -7.83 4.02
CA THR A 45 -14.76 -7.34 4.23
C THR A 45 -14.81 -6.01 4.97
N GLU A 46 -13.69 -5.54 5.53
CA GLU A 46 -13.61 -4.33 6.34
C GLU A 46 -13.03 -3.11 5.58
N PHE A 47 -12.71 -3.26 4.30
CA PHE A 47 -12.13 -2.15 3.54
C PHE A 47 -13.13 -1.01 3.37
N ASN A 48 -12.77 0.18 3.85
CA ASN A 48 -13.40 1.44 3.48
C ASN A 48 -12.38 2.58 3.54
N VAL A 49 -12.74 3.73 2.96
CA VAL A 49 -11.86 4.91 2.88
C VAL A 49 -11.57 5.48 4.28
N ASP A 50 -12.57 5.53 5.15
CA ASP A 50 -12.43 6.05 6.52
C ASP A 50 -11.42 5.25 7.35
N ARG A 51 -11.28 3.95 7.10
CA ARG A 51 -10.31 3.08 7.77
C ARG A 51 -8.88 3.38 7.30
N VAL A 52 -8.69 3.70 6.03
CA VAL A 52 -7.40 4.18 5.52
C VAL A 52 -7.06 5.53 6.16
N GLN A 53 -8.02 6.46 6.20
CA GLN A 53 -7.85 7.75 6.88
C GLN A 53 -7.49 7.58 8.36
N ASN A 54 -8.25 6.76 9.10
CA ASN A 54 -7.98 6.46 10.51
C ASN A 54 -6.61 5.82 10.74
N ALA A 55 -6.18 4.93 9.85
CA ALA A 55 -4.85 4.33 9.93
C ALA A 55 -3.73 5.35 9.70
N LEU A 56 -3.93 6.30 8.78
CA LEU A 56 -2.92 7.31 8.42
C LEU A 56 -2.83 8.44 9.46
N PHE A 57 -3.96 8.97 9.94
CA PHE A 57 -3.97 10.16 10.78
C PHE A 57 -4.22 9.89 12.26
N CYS A 58 -4.82 8.75 12.60
CA CYS A 58 -5.11 8.38 13.99
C CYS A 58 -4.32 7.15 14.47
N LEU A 59 -3.50 6.54 13.60
CA LEU A 59 -2.78 5.29 13.86
C LEU A 59 -3.70 4.16 14.36
N LYS A 60 -4.98 4.20 13.95
CA LYS A 60 -5.98 3.18 14.27
C LYS A 60 -5.98 2.13 13.16
N PHE A 61 -5.21 1.07 13.37
CA PHE A 61 -5.01 0.03 12.37
C PHE A 61 -6.09 -1.07 12.42
N PRO A 62 -6.36 -1.75 11.29
CA PRO A 62 -7.28 -2.89 11.28
C PRO A 62 -6.76 -4.03 12.17
N PRO A 63 -7.67 -4.81 12.80
CA PRO A 63 -7.29 -5.96 13.60
C PRO A 63 -6.59 -7.03 12.75
N LYS A 64 -5.66 -7.75 13.38
CA LYS A 64 -4.93 -8.85 12.75
C LYS A 64 -5.87 -10.03 12.57
N VAL A 65 -6.08 -10.49 11.33
CA VAL A 65 -7.06 -11.56 11.01
C VAL A 65 -6.59 -12.93 11.49
N SER A 66 -5.28 -13.15 11.63
CA SER A 66 -4.72 -14.42 12.10
C SER A 66 -3.25 -14.30 12.56
N SER A 67 -2.76 -15.30 13.28
CA SER A 67 -1.34 -15.46 13.61
C SER A 67 -0.45 -15.60 12.36
N SER A 68 -1.02 -16.02 11.23
CA SER A 68 -0.34 -16.18 9.94
C SER A 68 -0.26 -14.90 9.09
N SER A 69 -0.75 -13.76 9.57
CA SER A 69 -0.64 -12.52 8.78
C SER A 69 0.84 -12.12 8.64
N GLN A 70 1.21 -11.68 7.43
CA GLN A 70 2.59 -11.41 7.00
C GLN A 70 3.18 -10.11 7.61
N GLY A 71 2.91 -9.84 8.89
CA GLY A 71 3.43 -8.66 9.60
C GLY A 71 2.34 -7.86 10.32
N PRO A 72 2.75 -6.84 11.09
CA PRO A 72 1.82 -5.98 11.80
C PRO A 72 1.05 -5.07 10.81
N PRO A 73 -0.21 -4.71 11.13
CA PRO A 73 -1.01 -3.81 10.31
C PRO A 73 -0.32 -2.50 9.92
N SER A 74 0.48 -1.91 10.82
CA SER A 74 1.25 -0.69 10.54
C SER A 74 2.24 -0.86 9.39
N THR A 75 2.90 -2.02 9.29
CA THR A 75 3.82 -2.34 8.18
C THR A 75 3.08 -2.43 6.86
N ILE A 76 1.85 -2.97 6.85
CA ILE A 76 1.03 -3.06 5.63
C ILE A 76 0.62 -1.65 5.16
N ILE A 77 0.16 -0.81 6.08
CA ILE A 77 -0.23 0.58 5.79
C ILE A 77 0.98 1.38 5.31
N GLY A 78 2.12 1.29 6.02
CA GLY A 78 3.35 1.99 5.67
C GLY A 78 3.88 1.61 4.29
N HIS A 79 3.95 0.31 3.98
CA HIS A 79 4.40 -0.13 2.65
C HIS A 79 3.44 0.24 1.53
N THR A 80 2.13 0.23 1.80
CA THR A 80 1.14 0.66 0.82
C THR A 80 1.28 2.15 0.51
N LEU A 81 1.40 2.99 1.54
CA LEU A 81 1.66 4.42 1.39
C LEU A 81 2.98 4.66 0.63
N MET A 82 4.06 3.98 1.02
CA MET A 82 5.37 4.10 0.38
C MET A 82 5.32 3.70 -1.10
N GLY A 83 4.61 2.63 -1.45
CA GLY A 83 4.44 2.20 -2.84
C GLY A 83 3.71 3.24 -3.69
N ILE A 84 2.61 3.79 -3.15
CA ILE A 84 1.84 4.86 -3.80
C ILE A 84 2.71 6.11 -3.97
N TRP A 85 3.44 6.51 -2.92
CA TRP A 85 4.33 7.67 -2.92
C TRP A 85 5.40 7.53 -4.01
N ARG A 86 6.14 6.41 -4.03
CA ARG A 86 7.18 6.14 -5.04
C ARG A 86 6.64 6.19 -6.46
N ALA A 87 5.49 5.55 -6.71
CA ALA A 87 4.89 5.53 -8.03
C ALA A 87 4.35 6.90 -8.47
N HIS A 88 3.79 7.67 -7.54
CA HIS A 88 3.36 9.04 -7.81
C HIS A 88 4.55 9.91 -8.22
N TRP A 89 5.65 9.88 -7.46
CA TRP A 89 6.81 10.74 -7.78
C TRP A 89 7.56 10.28 -9.02
N ALA A 90 7.60 8.98 -9.31
CA ALA A 90 8.11 8.48 -10.60
C ALA A 90 7.24 8.97 -11.77
N PHE A 91 5.92 9.12 -11.59
CA PHE A 91 5.06 9.74 -12.60
C PHE A 91 5.40 11.21 -12.81
N ILE A 92 5.61 11.97 -11.72
CA ILE A 92 5.89 13.42 -11.80
C ILE A 92 7.27 13.74 -12.35
N PHE A 93 8.30 13.05 -11.88
CA PHE A 93 9.68 13.39 -12.20
C PHE A 93 10.23 12.59 -13.38
N ASP A 94 9.84 11.33 -13.50
CA ASP A 94 10.43 10.38 -14.45
C ASP A 94 9.46 10.02 -15.59
N SER A 95 8.27 10.61 -15.62
CA SER A 95 7.21 10.32 -16.60
C SER A 95 6.79 8.85 -16.64
N VAL A 96 6.99 8.10 -15.54
CA VAL A 96 6.61 6.68 -15.44
C VAL A 96 5.12 6.57 -15.16
N PRO A 97 4.30 5.96 -16.05
CA PRO A 97 2.85 5.91 -15.85
C PRO A 97 2.46 5.16 -14.58
N PHE A 98 1.50 5.73 -13.83
CA PHE A 98 0.97 5.10 -12.61
C PHE A 98 0.05 3.93 -12.98
N HIS A 99 0.51 2.70 -12.72
CA HIS A 99 -0.27 1.47 -12.93
C HIS A 99 -0.61 0.79 -11.60
N PRO A 100 -1.87 0.84 -11.12
CA PRO A 100 -2.25 0.30 -9.81
C PRO A 100 -1.83 -1.15 -9.57
N ASP A 101 -1.89 -1.99 -10.61
CA ASP A 101 -1.52 -3.41 -10.51
C ASP A 101 -0.01 -3.59 -10.26
N LEU A 102 0.83 -2.82 -10.94
CA LEU A 102 2.29 -2.87 -10.75
C LEU A 102 2.67 -2.32 -9.37
N VAL A 103 2.02 -1.24 -8.94
CA VAL A 103 2.22 -0.69 -7.60
C VAL A 103 1.80 -1.71 -6.54
N SER A 104 0.65 -2.36 -6.70
CA SER A 104 0.16 -3.37 -5.75
C SER A 104 1.07 -4.60 -5.68
N LYS A 105 1.64 -5.04 -6.81
CA LYS A 105 2.66 -6.10 -6.84
C LYS A 105 3.92 -5.69 -6.09
N SER A 106 4.40 -4.47 -6.32
CA SER A 106 5.56 -3.90 -5.61
C SER A 106 5.33 -3.81 -4.10
N VAL A 107 4.17 -3.29 -3.68
CA VAL A 107 3.76 -3.25 -2.26
C VAL A 107 3.72 -4.64 -1.65
N SER A 108 3.14 -5.60 -2.35
CA SER A 108 3.07 -6.99 -1.88
C SER A 108 4.46 -7.59 -1.67
N LEU A 109 5.37 -7.35 -2.62
CA LEU A 109 6.76 -7.80 -2.50
C LEU A 109 7.45 -7.18 -1.28
N MET A 110 7.31 -5.86 -1.07
CA MET A 110 7.92 -5.20 0.09
C MET A 110 7.40 -5.78 1.41
N ILE A 111 6.09 -5.96 1.54
CA ILE A 111 5.47 -6.54 2.76
C ILE A 111 5.98 -7.97 2.99
N THR A 112 5.97 -8.82 1.96
CA THR A 112 6.44 -10.21 2.09
C THR A 112 7.94 -10.28 2.39
N THR A 113 8.77 -9.40 1.82
CA THR A 113 10.20 -9.32 2.11
C THR A 113 10.44 -8.91 3.56
N THR A 114 9.81 -7.82 4.04
CA THR A 114 9.91 -7.40 5.43
C THR A 114 9.42 -8.49 6.40
N HIS A 115 8.37 -9.24 6.02
CA HIS A 115 7.92 -10.36 6.83
C HIS A 115 9.00 -11.45 6.96
N LYS A 116 9.62 -11.85 5.85
CA LYS A 116 10.70 -12.85 5.82
C LYS A 116 11.92 -12.39 6.63
N GLU A 117 12.30 -11.12 6.50
CA GLU A 117 13.39 -10.53 7.30
C GLU A 117 13.07 -10.60 8.80
N ASN A 118 11.85 -10.25 9.20
CA ASN A 118 11.44 -10.36 10.60
C ASN A 118 11.46 -11.81 11.12
N LEU A 119 11.07 -12.79 10.29
CA LEU A 119 11.16 -14.21 10.66
C LEU A 119 12.62 -14.63 10.88
N LEU A 120 13.53 -14.22 9.99
CA LEU A 120 14.97 -14.49 10.14
C LEU A 120 15.53 -13.88 11.42
N LEU A 121 15.18 -12.63 11.71
CA LEU A 121 15.60 -11.92 12.92
C LEU A 121 15.03 -12.57 14.20
N SER A 122 13.84 -13.19 14.13
CA SER A 122 13.24 -13.92 15.25
C SER A 122 13.68 -15.39 15.34
N GLY A 123 14.64 -15.83 14.52
CA GLY A 123 15.11 -17.22 14.49
C GLY A 123 14.10 -18.23 13.93
N CYS A 124 13.06 -17.75 13.24
CA CYS A 124 12.07 -18.58 12.56
C CYS A 124 12.46 -18.83 11.09
N SER A 125 12.20 -20.03 10.58
CA SER A 125 12.41 -20.31 9.15
C SER A 125 11.47 -19.44 8.30
N PRO A 126 11.98 -18.70 7.28
CA PRO A 126 11.15 -17.95 6.34
C PRO A 126 10.55 -18.84 5.24
N VAL A 127 10.92 -20.12 5.20
CA VAL A 127 10.44 -21.13 4.25
C VAL A 127 9.47 -22.06 4.98
N PRO A 128 8.31 -22.42 4.37
CA PRO A 128 7.42 -23.43 4.91
C PRO A 128 8.18 -24.73 5.21
N LEU A 129 7.81 -25.41 6.29
CA LEU A 129 8.41 -26.70 6.62
C LEU A 129 8.18 -27.68 5.44
N PRO A 130 9.21 -28.44 5.01
CA PRO A 130 9.13 -29.32 3.83
C PRO A 130 8.00 -30.37 3.86
N HIS A 131 7.41 -30.61 5.03
CA HIS A 131 6.44 -31.67 5.27
C HIS A 131 4.98 -31.21 5.21
N ILE A 132 4.73 -29.95 4.84
CA ILE A 132 3.38 -29.39 4.63
C ILE A 132 3.27 -28.98 3.16
N GLN A 133 3.16 -29.97 2.27
CA GLN A 133 2.59 -29.77 0.92
C GLN A 133 1.31 -30.63 0.82
N PRO A 134 0.17 -30.06 0.40
CA PRO A 134 -0.99 -30.85 -0.01
C PRO A 134 -0.72 -31.63 -1.30
#